data_AF-A0A7J9N0M1-F1
#
_entry.id   AF-A0A7J9N0M1-F1
#
_cell.length_a   1.000
_cell.length_b   1.000
_cell.length_c   1.000
_cell.angle_alpha   90.00
_cell.angle_beta   90.00
_cell.angle_gamma   90.00
#
_symmetry.space_group_name_H-M   'P 1'
#
loop_
_entity.id
_entity.type
_entity.pdbx_description
1 polymer ?
#
loop_
_entity_poly.entity_id
_entity_poly.type
_entity_poly.pdbx_seq_one_letter_code
_entity_poly.pdbx_strand_id
1 'polypeptide(L)' 'MKGIWKTRKKFEIQMVGQNLLLIVFELEENLETILEGRPWLFCKSIILFDRLFQAVERDQIRLFHHRFG' A
#
# COMPACT_ATOMS: atom_id res chain seq x y z
N MET A 1 12.87 13.98 -0.12
CA MET A 1 11.64 13.58 -0.84
C MET A 1 10.46 14.16 -0.07
N LYS A 2 9.70 15.10 -0.65
CA LYS A 2 8.47 15.60 -0.03
C LYS A 2 7.45 14.46 -0.15
N GLY A 3 7.14 13.79 0.95
CA GLY A 3 6.18 12.68 0.96
C GLY A 3 4.82 13.16 0.46
N ILE A 4 4.23 12.43 -0.50
CA ILE A 4 2.91 12.75 -1.04
C ILE A 4 1.84 12.54 0.05
N TRP A 5 2.06 11.56 0.93
CA TRP A 5 1.17 11.28 2.05
C TRP A 5 1.45 12.24 3.20
N LYS A 6 0.48 13.11 3.48
CA LYS A 6 0.45 13.92 4.69
C LYS A 6 -0.25 13.12 5.79
N THR A 7 0.50 12.23 6.45
CA THR A 7 -0.04 11.52 7.61
C THR A 7 0.06 12.39 8.86
N ARG A 8 -0.98 12.38 9.70
CA ARG A 8 -0.96 13.13 10.98
C ARG A 8 0.02 12.54 11.99
N LYS A 9 0.33 11.26 11.85
CA LYS A 9 1.25 10.49 12.70
C LYS A 9 2.23 9.67 11.87
N LYS A 10 3.23 9.10 12.52
CA LYS A 10 4.21 8.23 11.86
C LYS A 10 3.52 6.97 11.31
N PHE A 11 4.12 6.38 10.30
CA PHE A 11 3.74 5.09 9.75
C PHE A 11 5.01 4.30 9.46
N GLU A 12 4.87 2.99 9.34
CA GLU A 12 5.97 2.08 9.05
C GLU A 12 5.78 1.43 7.69
N ILE A 13 6.89 1.19 6.99
CA ILE A 13 6.92 0.41 5.76
C ILE A 13 7.84 -0.79 6.01
N GLN A 14 7.35 -1.98 5.70
CA GLN A 14 8.10 -3.23 5.81
C GLN A 14 8.09 -3.96 4.46
N MET A 15 9.24 -4.45 4.04
CA MET A 15 9.36 -5.34 2.89
C MET A 15 8.96 -6.75 3.32
N VAL A 16 7.87 -7.30 2.78
CA VAL A 16 7.32 -8.62 3.18
C VAL A 16 7.37 -9.65 2.05
N GLY A 17 8.09 -9.36 0.97
CA GLY A 17 8.32 -10.29 -0.13
C GLY A 17 8.77 -9.61 -1.41
N GLN A 18 8.88 -10.41 -2.48
CA GLN A 18 9.09 -9.87 -3.83
C GLN A 18 7.86 -9.06 -4.25
N ASN A 19 8.05 -7.76 -4.46
CA ASN A 19 7.01 -6.80 -4.86
C ASN A 19 5.85 -6.64 -3.86
N LEU A 20 6.06 -6.98 -2.58
CA LEU A 20 5.08 -6.77 -1.52
C LEU A 20 5.62 -5.84 -0.44
N LEU A 21 4.84 -4.80 -0.15
CA LEU A 21 5.07 -3.81 0.88
C LEU A 21 3.93 -3.88 1.89
N LEU A 22 4.25 -4.03 3.17
CA LEU A 22 3.30 -3.82 4.26
C LEU A 22 3.47 -2.41 4.78
N ILE A 23 2.38 -1.64 4.81
CA ILE A 23 2.36 -0.29 5.35
C ILE A 23 1.42 -0.25 6.53
N VAL A 24 1.94 0.08 7.70
CA VAL A 24 1.19 0.10 8.96
C VAL A 24 0.97 1.55 9.38
N PHE A 25 -0.28 1.96 9.43
CA PHE A 25 -0.69 3.29 9.88
C PHE A 25 -1.20 3.22 11.31
N GLU A 26 -0.84 4.23 12.12
CA GLU A 26 -1.35 4.35 13.50
C GLU A 26 -2.82 4.81 13.54
N LEU A 27 -3.29 5.52 12.51
CA LEU A 27 -4.65 6.06 12.43
C LEU A 27 -5.36 5.58 11.18
N GLU A 28 -6.59 5.11 11.34
CA GLU A 28 -7.46 4.66 10.25
C GLU A 28 -7.76 5.78 9.24
N GLU A 29 -7.91 7.03 9.69
CA GLU A 29 -8.12 8.19 8.80
C GLU A 29 -6.99 8.36 7.75
N ASN A 30 -5.75 8.04 8.13
CA ASN A 30 -4.62 8.10 7.20
C ASN A 30 -4.71 6.98 6.17
N LEU A 31 -5.16 5.79 6.57
CA LEU A 31 -5.37 4.65 5.68
C LEU A 31 -6.45 4.98 4.64
N GLU A 32 -7.60 5.52 5.07
CA GLU A 32 -8.69 5.91 4.16
C GLU A 32 -8.24 6.93 3.13
N THR A 33 -7.58 8.01 3.58
CA THR A 33 -7.08 9.05 2.68
C THR A 33 -6.13 8.50 1.60
N ILE A 34 -5.32 7.50 1.95
CA ILE A 34 -4.37 6.87 1.03
C ILE A 34 -5.07 5.87 0.11
N LEU A 35 -6.10 5.16 0.59
CA LEU A 35 -6.89 4.25 -0.23
C LEU A 35 -7.76 5.00 -1.26
N GLU A 36 -8.22 6.21 -0.96
CA GLU A 36 -9.00 7.06 -1.87
C GLU A 36 -8.16 7.68 -2.99
N GLY A 37 -6.91 8.08 -2.72
CA GLY A 37 -6.07 8.83 -3.66
C GLY A 37 -5.46 8.05 -4.84
N ARG A 38 -5.98 6.86 -5.20
CA ARG A 38 -5.39 5.96 -6.21
C ARG A 38 -5.36 6.58 -7.62
N PRO A 39 -4.39 6.20 -8.49
CA PRO A 39 -3.22 5.34 -8.25
C PRO A 39 -1.96 6.09 -7.78
N TRP A 40 -1.08 5.43 -7.02
CA TRP A 40 0.15 6.04 -6.50
C TRP A 40 1.38 5.71 -7.34
N LEU A 41 2.27 6.68 -7.53
CA LEU A 41 3.55 6.48 -8.21
C LEU A 41 4.69 6.29 -7.21
N PHE A 42 5.43 5.19 -7.32
CA PHE A 42 6.62 4.92 -6.53
C PHE A 42 7.67 4.25 -7.40
N CYS A 43 8.89 4.80 -7.45
CA CYS A 43 10.02 4.25 -8.22
C CYS A 43 9.69 3.89 -9.69
N LYS A 44 8.91 4.75 -10.39
CA LYS A 44 8.43 4.51 -11.77
C LYS A 44 7.44 3.34 -11.92
N SER A 45 6.95 2.80 -10.82
CA SER A 45 5.90 1.80 -10.76
C SER A 45 4.61 2.40 -10.22
N ILE A 46 3.48 1.93 -10.75
CA ILE A 46 2.16 2.24 -10.20
C ILE A 46 1.87 1.23 -9.08
N ILE A 47 1.54 1.75 -7.90
CA ILE A 47 1.13 0.95 -6.75
C ILE A 47 -0.38 1.12 -6.55
N LEU A 48 -1.08 -0.02 -6.50
CA LEU A 48 -2.45 -0.12 -6.05
C LEU A 48 -2.42 -0.71 -4.64
N PHE A 49 -3.06 -0.05 -3.69
CA PHE A 49 -3.28 -0.62 -2.37
C PHE A 49 -4.51 -1.51 -2.39
N ASP A 50 -4.62 -2.44 -1.46
CA ASP A 50 -5.89 -3.10 -1.18
C ASP A 50 -6.08 -3.17 0.33
N ARG A 51 -7.33 -3.01 0.80
CA ARG A 51 -7.62 -2.99 2.22
C ARG A 51 -7.75 -4.42 2.72
N LEU A 52 -6.89 -4.81 3.65
CA LEU A 52 -7.03 -6.09 4.35
C LEU A 52 -8.02 -5.92 5.49
N PHE A 53 -9.16 -6.62 5.42
CA PHE A 53 -10.18 -6.62 6.49
C PHE A 53 -9.90 -7.62 7.62
N GLN A 54 -9.03 -8.59 7.36
CA GLN A 54 -8.61 -9.61 8.30
C GLN A 54 -7.12 -9.86 8.15
N ALA A 55 -6.49 -10.45 9.16
CA ALA A 55 -5.13 -10.95 9.02
C ALA A 55 -5.10 -11.99 7.90
N VAL A 56 -4.20 -11.79 6.94
CA VAL A 56 -3.99 -12.70 5.81
C VAL A 56 -2.54 -13.15 5.85
N GLU A 57 -2.33 -14.46 5.75
CA GLU A 57 -0.98 -14.99 5.62
C GLU A 57 -0.35 -14.52 4.32
N ARG A 58 0.92 -14.17 4.37
CA ARG A 58 1.65 -13.61 3.23
C ARG A 58 1.55 -14.48 1.97
N ASP A 59 1.54 -15.81 2.12
CA ASP A 59 1.49 -16.75 1.00
C ASP A 59 0.12 -16.81 0.30
N GLN A 60 -0.91 -16.23 0.93
CA GLN A 60 -2.26 -16.10 0.34
C GLN A 60 -2.39 -14.83 -0.51
N ILE A 61 -1.45 -13.88 -0.41
CA ILE A 61 -1.46 -12.63 -1.19
C ILE A 61 -0.96 -12.92 -2.60
N ARG A 62 -1.87 -12.86 -3.59
CA ARG A 62 -1.55 -13.03 -5.01
C ARG A 62 -1.49 -11.68 -5.72
N LEU A 63 -0.36 -11.38 -6.34
CA LEU A 63 -0.23 -10.25 -7.24
C LEU A 63 -0.81 -10.64 -8.61
N PHE A 64 -1.94 -10.03 -8.99
CA PHE A 64 -2.50 -10.22 -10.31
C PHE A 64 -1.81 -9.28 -11.31
N HIS A 65 -1.04 -9.85 -12.25
CA HIS A 65 -0.52 -9.09 -13.38
C HIS A 65 -1.61 -8.96 -14.44
N HIS A 66 -2.27 -7.80 -14.52
CA HIS A 66 -3.14 -7.50 -15.66
C HIS A 66 -2.29 -7.16 -16.89
N ARG A 67 -2.33 -8.00 -17.93
CA ARG A 67 -1.89 -7.59 -19.27
C ARG A 67 -3.05 -6.84 -19.91
N PHE A 68 -2.88 -5.54 -20.12
CA PHE A 68 -3.70 -4.83 -21.10
C PHE A 68 -3.19 -5.27 -22.47
N GLY A 69 -4.04 -6.02 -23.19
CA GLY A 69 -3.82 -6.41 -24.59
C GLY A 69 -4.43 -5.40 -25.54
#